data_AF-A0A8C5KQE9-F1
#
_entry.id   AF-A0A8C5KQE9-F1
#
_cell.length_a   1.000
_cell.length_b   1.000
_cell.length_c   1.000
_cell.angle_alpha   90.00
_cell.angle_beta   90.00
_cell.angle_gamma   90.00
#
_symmetry.space_group_name_H-M   'P 1'
#
loop_
_entity.id
_entity.type
_entity.pdbx_description
1 polymer ?
#
loop_
_entity_poly.entity_id
_entity_poly.type
_entity_poly.pdbx_seq_one_letter_code
_entity_poly.pdbx_strand_id
1 'polypeptide(L)'
;MELLTPVYIYSSEYVSKCDSLAKIPKRASMVHSLIEAYALHKQMRIVKPKVASMEEMASFHTDAYLQHLQKVSQEGDEDHPDSIEYGLGYECPATEEIFDYAAAVGGATITAAQCLIDGICKVAINWSGGWHHAKKDEASGFCYLNDAVLGILRLRRKFDRILYVDLDLTLASHVYETLDSITSTAVYKHTKYYSADV
;
A
#
# COMPACT_ATOMS: atom_id res chain seq x y z
N MET A 1 28.43 13.03 10.77
CA MET A 1 26.98 12.76 10.63
C MET A 1 26.74 11.35 11.13
N GLU A 2 25.96 11.17 12.21
CA GLU A 2 25.50 9.82 12.58
C GLU A 2 24.57 9.29 11.48
N LEU A 3 24.83 8.06 11.02
CA LEU A 3 23.93 7.37 10.10
C LEU A 3 22.69 6.96 10.89
N LEU A 4 21.55 7.60 10.60
CA LEU A 4 20.28 7.21 11.19
C LEU A 4 19.91 5.80 10.71
N THR A 5 19.61 4.92 11.67
CA THR A 5 19.17 3.56 11.42
C THR A 5 17.86 3.56 10.60
N PRO A 6 17.72 2.69 9.57
CA PRO A 6 16.46 2.57 8.84
C PRO A 6 15.31 2.17 9.77
N VAL A 7 14.13 2.71 9.52
CA VAL A 7 12.89 2.22 10.14
C VAL A 7 12.37 1.03 9.35
N TYR A 8 11.97 -0.02 10.06
CA TYR A 8 11.30 -1.19 9.49
C TYR A 8 9.89 -1.29 10.11
N ILE A 9 8.88 -1.14 9.27
CA ILE A 9 7.49 -1.22 9.70
C ILE A 9 7.11 -2.67 9.88
N TYR A 10 6.86 -3.05 11.12
CA TYR A 10 6.58 -4.43 11.48
C TYR A 10 5.85 -4.55 12.81
N SER A 11 4.87 -5.45 12.83
CA SER A 11 4.41 -6.14 14.03
C SER A 11 3.88 -7.51 13.63
N SER A 12 3.79 -8.45 14.57
CA SER A 12 3.23 -9.78 14.30
C SER A 12 1.78 -9.70 13.83
N GLU A 13 0.99 -8.78 14.38
CA GLU A 13 -0.41 -8.59 13.97
C GLU A 13 -0.51 -8.04 12.54
N TYR A 14 0.38 -7.12 12.17
CA TYR A 14 0.43 -6.58 10.80
C TYR A 14 0.80 -7.66 9.78
N VAL A 15 1.81 -8.49 10.08
CA VAL A 15 2.19 -9.59 9.20
C VAL A 15 1.06 -10.62 9.08
N SER A 16 0.42 -10.99 10.19
CA SER A 16 -0.73 -11.91 10.15
C SER A 16 -1.87 -11.36 9.30
N LYS A 17 -2.14 -10.05 9.36
CA LYS A 17 -3.16 -9.43 8.51
C LYS A 17 -2.73 -9.39 7.06
N CYS A 18 -1.46 -9.12 6.75
CA CYS A 18 -0.96 -9.13 5.37
C CYS A 18 -1.01 -10.52 4.72
N ASP A 19 -0.86 -11.58 5.50
CA ASP A 19 -0.91 -12.96 5.03
C ASP A 19 -2.34 -13.49 4.79
N SER A 20 -3.38 -12.73 5.18
CA SER A 20 -4.78 -13.13 4.95
C SER A 20 -5.22 -12.94 3.49
N LEU A 21 -4.45 -12.21 2.67
CA LEU A 21 -4.77 -12.04 1.26
C LEU A 21 -4.59 -13.35 0.48
N ALA A 22 -5.71 -13.95 0.07
CA ALA A 22 -5.76 -15.28 -0.53
C ALA A 22 -4.88 -15.44 -1.78
N LYS A 23 -4.72 -14.38 -2.58
CA LYS A 23 -3.94 -14.41 -3.83
C LYS A 23 -2.43 -14.46 -3.58
N ILE A 24 -1.97 -14.00 -2.41
CA ILE A 24 -0.54 -13.96 -2.06
C ILE A 24 -0.32 -14.54 -0.65
N PRO A 25 -0.59 -15.83 -0.45
CA PRO A 25 -0.62 -16.42 0.88
C PRO A 25 0.78 -16.42 1.50
N LYS A 26 0.87 -16.03 2.78
CA LYS A 26 2.07 -16.12 3.63
C LYS A 26 3.31 -15.34 3.16
N ARG A 27 3.20 -14.49 2.14
CA ARG A 27 4.36 -13.71 1.63
C ARG A 27 4.94 -12.80 2.71
N ALA A 28 4.12 -12.15 3.53
CA ALA A 28 4.62 -11.23 4.54
C ALA A 28 5.41 -11.98 5.62
N SER A 29 4.92 -13.14 6.07
CA SER A 29 5.68 -14.02 6.99
C SER A 29 6.98 -14.51 6.36
N MET A 30 6.99 -14.88 5.09
CA MET A 30 8.22 -15.34 4.41
C MET A 30 9.26 -14.22 4.32
N VAL A 31 8.85 -13.01 3.91
CA VAL A 31 9.75 -11.85 3.85
C VAL A 31 10.29 -11.51 5.23
N HIS A 32 9.43 -11.43 6.25
CA HIS A 32 9.86 -11.11 7.62
C HIS A 32 10.80 -12.17 8.19
N SER A 33 10.46 -13.45 8.07
CA SER A 33 11.27 -14.54 8.62
C SER A 33 12.65 -14.62 7.96
N LEU A 34 12.78 -14.30 6.68
CA LEU A 34 14.08 -14.24 6.02
C LEU A 34 14.91 -13.03 6.50
N ILE A 35 14.29 -11.86 6.65
CA ILE A 35 14.93 -10.67 7.26
C ILE A 35 15.39 -10.99 8.69
N GLU A 36 14.59 -11.75 9.44
CA GLU A 36 14.89 -12.20 10.80
C GLU A 36 16.06 -13.19 10.83
N ALA A 37 16.04 -14.21 9.96
CA ALA A 37 17.06 -15.24 9.86
C ALA A 37 18.45 -14.66 9.57
N TYR A 38 18.53 -13.59 8.77
CA TYR A 38 19.78 -12.85 8.50
C TYR A 38 20.12 -11.79 9.57
N ALA A 39 19.33 -11.69 10.64
CA ALA A 39 19.47 -10.71 11.71
C ALA A 39 19.47 -9.24 11.24
N LEU A 40 18.92 -8.94 10.06
CA LEU A 40 18.88 -7.58 9.50
C LEU A 40 17.97 -6.67 10.33
N HIS A 41 16.89 -7.22 10.90
CA HIS A 41 15.99 -6.47 11.79
C HIS A 41 16.71 -5.87 13.00
N LYS A 42 17.82 -6.47 13.47
CA LYS A 42 18.63 -5.94 14.60
C LYS A 42 19.40 -4.67 14.23
N GLN A 43 19.54 -4.41 12.94
CA GLN A 43 20.18 -3.21 12.38
C GLN A 43 19.14 -2.19 11.91
N MET A 44 17.86 -2.37 12.27
CA MET A 44 16.76 -1.50 11.92
C MET A 44 15.98 -1.10 13.18
N ARG A 45 15.37 0.08 13.16
CA ARG A 45 14.40 0.47 14.17
C ARG A 45 13.03 -0.11 13.80
N ILE A 46 12.57 -1.11 14.54
CA ILE A 46 11.23 -1.66 14.36
C ILE A 46 10.20 -0.63 14.84
N VAL A 47 9.22 -0.32 14.00
CA VAL A 47 8.07 0.53 14.34
C VAL A 47 6.79 -0.22 14.04
N LYS A 48 5.93 -0.35 15.05
CA LYS A 48 4.60 -0.94 14.89
C LYS A 48 3.71 0.00 14.05
N PRO A 49 3.12 -0.48 12.95
CA PRO A 49 2.21 0.35 12.15
C PRO A 49 0.94 0.69 12.91
N LYS A 50 0.40 1.87 12.62
CA LYS A 50 -1.00 2.20 12.94
C LYS A 50 -1.89 1.70 11.80
N VAL A 51 -3.15 1.37 12.11
CA VAL A 51 -4.18 1.13 11.09
C VAL A 51 -4.66 2.49 10.59
N ALA A 52 -4.83 2.65 9.27
CA ALA A 52 -5.33 3.89 8.70
C ALA A 52 -6.78 4.13 9.13
N SER A 53 -7.09 5.37 9.51
CA SER A 53 -8.48 5.76 9.70
C SER A 53 -9.21 5.91 8.35
N MET A 54 -10.54 5.87 8.38
CA MET A 54 -11.36 6.18 7.20
C MET A 54 -10.99 7.55 6.60
N GLU A 55 -10.79 8.56 7.46
CA GLU A 55 -10.36 9.90 7.06
C GLU A 55 -9.00 9.90 6.35
N GLU A 56 -8.04 9.13 6.85
CA GLU A 56 -6.73 9.02 6.21
C GLU A 56 -6.82 8.36 4.83
N MET A 57 -7.64 7.31 4.69
CA MET A 57 -7.87 6.65 3.40
C MET A 57 -8.63 7.55 2.41
N ALA A 58 -9.60 8.33 2.91
CA ALA A 58 -10.40 9.28 2.13
C ALA A 58 -9.60 10.50 1.63
N SER A 59 -8.35 10.67 2.07
CA SER A 59 -7.45 11.67 1.49
C SER A 59 -7.11 11.41 0.02
N PHE A 60 -7.30 10.16 -0.44
CA PHE A 60 -7.25 9.79 -1.86
C PHE A 60 -8.56 9.17 -2.33
N HIS A 61 -8.99 8.10 -1.67
CA HIS A 61 -10.14 7.32 -2.12
C HIS A 61 -11.47 8.06 -1.90
N THR A 62 -12.49 7.74 -2.70
CA THR A 62 -13.82 8.32 -2.49
C THR A 62 -14.51 7.70 -1.27
N ASP A 63 -15.32 8.51 -0.56
CA ASP A 63 -16.10 8.02 0.57
C ASP A 63 -17.01 6.86 0.17
N ALA A 64 -17.63 6.93 -1.02
CA ALA A 64 -18.51 5.89 -1.55
C ALA A 64 -17.77 4.56 -1.75
N TYR A 65 -16.57 4.59 -2.33
CA TYR A 65 -15.74 3.39 -2.51
C TYR A 65 -15.33 2.78 -1.17
N LEU A 66 -14.87 3.59 -0.23
CA LEU A 66 -14.45 3.10 1.08
C LEU A 66 -15.60 2.52 1.91
N GLN A 67 -16.79 3.13 1.82
CA GLN A 67 -18.00 2.60 2.44
C GLN A 67 -18.40 1.26 1.81
N HIS A 68 -18.33 1.14 0.49
CA HIS A 68 -18.60 -0.14 -0.19
C HIS A 68 -17.61 -1.22 0.23
N LEU A 69 -16.31 -0.89 0.23
CA LEU A 69 -15.26 -1.82 0.63
C LEU A 69 -15.44 -2.29 2.09
N GLN A 70 -15.84 -1.38 2.98
CA GLN A 70 -16.16 -1.71 4.37
C GLN A 70 -17.37 -2.63 4.48
N LYS A 71 -18.44 -2.37 3.71
CA LYS A 71 -19.64 -3.21 3.69
C LYS A 71 -19.32 -4.63 3.23
N VAL A 72 -18.66 -4.78 2.08
CA VAL A 72 -18.22 -6.09 1.56
C VAL A 72 -17.32 -6.82 2.55
N SER A 73 -16.44 -6.10 3.24
CA SER A 73 -15.54 -6.67 4.24
C SER A 73 -16.26 -7.23 5.48
N GLN A 74 -17.47 -6.78 5.78
CA GLN A 74 -18.24 -7.18 6.96
C GLN A 74 -19.31 -8.22 6.63
N GLU A 75 -19.96 -8.07 5.49
CA GLU A 75 -21.15 -8.83 5.10
C GLU A 75 -20.83 -9.89 4.03
N GLY A 76 -19.64 -9.84 3.43
CA GLY A 76 -19.32 -10.58 2.21
C GLY A 76 -19.89 -9.89 0.96
N ASP A 77 -19.70 -10.53 -0.20
CA ASP A 77 -20.27 -10.07 -1.46
C ASP A 77 -21.54 -10.88 -1.76
N GLU A 78 -22.71 -10.32 -1.43
CA GLU A 78 -24.01 -10.89 -1.81
C GLU A 78 -24.33 -10.58 -3.30
N ASP A 79 -23.34 -10.75 -4.19
CA ASP A 79 -23.40 -10.33 -5.60
C ASP A 79 -23.85 -8.85 -5.74
N HIS A 80 -23.25 -7.95 -4.95
CA HIS A 80 -23.66 -6.54 -4.99
C HIS A 80 -23.33 -5.96 -6.37
N PRO A 81 -24.28 -5.36 -7.11
CA PRO A 81 -24.04 -4.90 -8.48
C PRO A 81 -22.88 -3.90 -8.55
N ASP A 82 -22.75 -3.05 -7.53
CA ASP A 82 -21.68 -2.07 -7.41
C ASP A 82 -20.29 -2.69 -7.24
N SER A 83 -20.16 -3.95 -6.78
CA SER A 83 -18.86 -4.62 -6.60
C SER A 83 -18.08 -4.68 -7.92
N ILE A 84 -18.77 -4.92 -9.04
CA ILE A 84 -18.14 -4.92 -10.38
C ILE A 84 -17.68 -3.51 -10.76
N GLU A 85 -18.50 -2.50 -10.49
CA GLU A 85 -18.17 -1.09 -10.79
C GLU A 85 -16.98 -0.61 -9.95
N TYR A 86 -16.87 -1.07 -8.71
CA TYR A 86 -15.75 -0.79 -7.80
C TYR A 86 -14.55 -1.72 -8.01
N GLY A 87 -14.54 -2.54 -9.07
CA GLY A 87 -13.40 -3.39 -9.45
C GLY A 87 -13.17 -4.62 -8.58
N LEU A 88 -14.16 -5.00 -7.77
CA LEU A 88 -14.15 -6.24 -7.00
C LEU A 88 -14.65 -7.40 -7.87
N GLY A 89 -13.93 -8.51 -7.83
CA GLY A 89 -14.19 -9.66 -8.71
C GLY A 89 -13.03 -10.64 -8.75
N TYR A 90 -12.66 -11.11 -9.94
CA TYR A 90 -11.66 -12.18 -10.08
C TYR A 90 -10.26 -11.82 -9.57
N GLU A 91 -9.76 -10.64 -9.95
CA GLU A 91 -8.43 -10.16 -9.56
C GLU A 91 -8.41 -9.58 -8.15
N CYS A 92 -9.47 -8.87 -7.76
CA CYS A 92 -9.68 -8.35 -6.41
C CYS A 92 -10.90 -9.02 -5.77
N PRO A 93 -10.77 -10.27 -5.26
CA PRO A 93 -11.87 -10.98 -4.63
C PRO A 93 -12.56 -10.15 -3.56
N ALA A 94 -13.88 -10.12 -3.62
CA ALA A 94 -14.72 -9.54 -2.60
C ALA A 94 -14.85 -10.55 -1.44
N THR A 95 -13.99 -10.41 -0.43
CA THR A 95 -13.96 -11.33 0.72
C THR A 95 -14.11 -10.57 2.02
N GLU A 96 -14.44 -11.29 3.08
CA GLU A 96 -14.38 -10.74 4.45
C GLU A 96 -12.96 -10.22 4.76
N GLU A 97 -12.88 -9.24 5.67
CA GLU A 97 -11.66 -8.58 6.13
C GLU A 97 -10.83 -7.78 5.10
N ILE A 98 -11.27 -7.64 3.84
CA ILE A 98 -10.52 -6.86 2.82
C ILE A 98 -10.32 -5.40 3.21
N PHE A 99 -11.27 -4.80 3.93
CA PHE A 99 -11.14 -3.43 4.41
C PHE A 99 -10.09 -3.32 5.52
N ASP A 100 -10.09 -4.27 6.48
CA ASP A 100 -9.10 -4.29 7.55
C ASP A 100 -7.70 -4.52 7.01
N TYR A 101 -7.57 -5.38 5.98
CA TYR A 101 -6.34 -5.59 5.23
C TYR A 101 -5.87 -4.28 4.57
N ALA A 102 -6.74 -3.63 3.80
CA ALA A 102 -6.43 -2.39 3.10
C ALA A 102 -6.02 -1.27 4.09
N ALA A 103 -6.76 -1.11 5.19
CA ALA A 103 -6.49 -0.13 6.22
C ALA A 103 -5.17 -0.40 6.97
N ALA A 104 -4.83 -1.68 7.22
CA ALA A 104 -3.56 -2.05 7.83
C ALA A 104 -2.38 -1.70 6.92
N VAL A 105 -2.46 -2.01 5.63
CA VAL A 105 -1.40 -1.70 4.66
C VAL A 105 -1.25 -0.20 4.42
N GLY A 106 -2.37 0.50 4.21
CA GLY A 106 -2.40 1.97 4.09
C GLY A 106 -1.79 2.65 5.32
N GLY A 107 -2.19 2.20 6.51
CA GLY A 107 -1.71 2.72 7.78
C GLY A 107 -0.21 2.46 8.01
N ALA A 108 0.29 1.31 7.56
CA ALA A 108 1.71 1.00 7.61
C ALA A 108 2.56 1.92 6.74
N THR A 109 2.14 2.19 5.50
CA THR A 109 2.83 3.13 4.60
C THR A 109 2.73 4.57 5.10
N ILE A 110 1.57 4.98 5.64
CA ILE A 110 1.40 6.26 6.31
C ILE A 110 2.34 6.39 7.52
N THR A 111 2.46 5.33 8.33
CA THR A 111 3.38 5.29 9.49
C THR A 111 4.83 5.45 9.04
N ALA A 112 5.23 4.76 7.97
CA ALA A 112 6.56 4.90 7.36
C ALA A 112 6.85 6.35 6.93
N ALA A 113 5.89 6.96 6.22
CA ALA A 113 5.97 8.35 5.78
C ALA A 113 6.03 9.33 6.97
N GLN A 114 5.30 9.07 8.04
CA GLN A 114 5.35 9.87 9.26
C GLN A 114 6.73 9.80 9.92
N CYS A 115 7.37 8.62 9.98
CA CYS A 115 8.73 8.51 10.51
C CYS A 115 9.76 9.34 9.72
N LEU A 116 9.58 9.46 8.40
CA LEU A 116 10.42 10.33 7.57
C LEU A 116 10.16 11.82 7.84
N ILE A 117 8.89 12.20 7.99
CA ILE A 117 8.49 13.57 8.34
C ILE A 117 9.07 13.99 9.69
N ASP A 118 8.99 13.11 10.68
CA ASP A 118 9.45 13.39 12.05
C ASP A 118 10.98 13.38 12.17
N GLY A 119 11.70 13.00 11.09
CA GLY A 119 13.15 12.92 11.09
C GLY A 119 13.71 11.74 11.91
N ILE A 120 12.86 10.77 12.24
CA ILE A 120 13.23 9.55 13.00
C ILE A 120 14.24 8.71 12.19
N CYS A 121 14.12 8.73 10.86
CA CYS A 121 14.98 8.01 9.93
C CYS A 121 15.14 8.77 8.61
N LYS A 122 16.09 8.31 7.79
CA LYS A 122 16.20 8.71 6.37
C LYS A 122 15.61 7.68 5.40
N VAL A 123 15.42 6.45 5.88
CA VAL A 123 14.83 5.33 5.14
C VAL A 123 13.81 4.68 6.05
N ALA A 124 12.60 4.48 5.54
CA ALA A 124 11.54 3.73 6.20
C ALA A 124 11.02 2.65 5.23
N ILE A 125 10.86 1.42 5.71
CA ILE A 125 10.61 0.24 4.88
C ILE A 125 9.29 -0.41 5.30
N ASN A 126 8.34 -0.50 4.37
CA ASN A 126 7.13 -1.31 4.48
C ASN A 126 7.07 -2.30 3.30
N TRP A 127 7.53 -3.53 3.50
CA TRP A 127 7.57 -4.54 2.43
C TRP A 127 6.19 -5.08 2.01
N SER A 128 5.16 -4.90 2.83
CA SER A 128 3.82 -5.38 2.53
C SER A 128 2.94 -4.34 1.83
N GLY A 129 3.44 -3.12 1.62
CA GLY A 129 2.80 -2.07 0.83
C GLY A 129 3.22 -2.10 -0.64
N GLY A 130 2.96 -1.00 -1.36
CA GLY A 130 3.27 -0.85 -2.78
C GLY A 130 2.15 -1.27 -3.73
N TRP A 131 0.90 -1.26 -3.26
CA TRP A 131 -0.28 -1.63 -4.04
C TRP A 131 -0.71 -0.50 -4.96
N HIS A 132 0.00 -0.38 -6.09
CA HIS A 132 -0.01 0.79 -6.96
C HIS A 132 -1.14 0.86 -8.00
N HIS A 133 -1.94 -0.20 -8.17
CA HIS A 133 -2.97 -0.26 -9.21
C HIS A 133 -4.32 0.31 -8.76
N ALA A 134 -4.57 0.43 -7.46
CA ALA A 134 -5.85 0.92 -6.96
C ALA A 134 -6.09 2.37 -7.43
N LYS A 135 -7.28 2.63 -7.96
CA LYS A 135 -7.74 3.97 -8.38
C LYS A 135 -8.44 4.66 -7.22
N LYS A 136 -8.90 5.88 -7.45
CA LYS A 136 -9.64 6.67 -6.45
C LYS A 136 -10.89 5.93 -5.95
N ASP A 137 -11.58 5.26 -6.84
CA ASP A 137 -12.89 4.65 -6.67
C ASP A 137 -12.95 3.22 -7.22
N GLU A 138 -11.82 2.54 -7.40
CA GLU A 138 -11.82 1.20 -8.01
C GLU A 138 -10.63 0.37 -7.50
N ALA A 139 -10.89 -0.88 -7.14
CA ALA A 139 -9.85 -1.89 -6.92
C ALA A 139 -9.32 -2.40 -8.27
N SER A 140 -8.03 -2.70 -8.36
CA SER A 140 -7.45 -3.24 -9.60
C SER A 140 -6.18 -4.01 -9.31
N GLY A 141 -5.92 -5.11 -10.02
CA GLY A 141 -4.66 -5.85 -9.95
C GLY A 141 -4.23 -6.19 -8.51
N PHE A 142 -5.13 -6.80 -7.73
CA PHE A 142 -4.95 -7.14 -6.31
C PHE A 142 -4.89 -5.95 -5.33
N CYS A 143 -4.98 -4.71 -5.83
CA CYS A 143 -4.88 -3.49 -5.04
C CYS A 143 -6.28 -2.98 -4.68
N TYR A 144 -6.66 -3.07 -3.41
CA TYR A 144 -7.92 -2.50 -2.87
C TYR A 144 -7.74 -1.06 -2.34
N LEU A 145 -6.50 -0.64 -2.12
CA LEU A 145 -6.17 0.68 -1.61
C LEU A 145 -4.78 1.08 -2.08
N ASN A 146 -4.61 2.34 -2.50
CA ASN A 146 -3.33 2.83 -3.03
C ASN A 146 -2.47 3.40 -1.91
N ASP A 147 -1.79 2.54 -1.16
CA ASP A 147 -0.96 2.94 -0.03
C ASP A 147 0.22 3.82 -0.46
N ALA A 148 0.72 3.66 -1.69
CA ALA A 148 1.76 4.50 -2.25
C ALA A 148 1.30 5.96 -2.38
N VAL A 149 0.11 6.20 -2.93
CA VAL A 149 -0.47 7.56 -3.00
C VAL A 149 -0.69 8.13 -1.61
N LEU A 150 -1.24 7.36 -0.66
CA LEU A 150 -1.44 7.82 0.72
C LEU A 150 -0.10 8.19 1.40
N GLY A 151 0.95 7.41 1.17
CA GLY A 151 2.31 7.70 1.63
C GLY A 151 2.85 9.00 1.06
N ILE A 152 2.65 9.24 -0.24
CA ILE A 152 3.08 10.47 -0.91
C ILE A 152 2.30 11.68 -0.39
N LEU A 153 0.97 11.59 -0.28
CA LEU A 153 0.14 12.64 0.32
C LEU A 153 0.56 12.96 1.76
N ARG A 154 0.93 11.94 2.53
CA ARG A 154 1.51 12.14 3.87
C ARG A 154 2.82 12.93 3.77
N LEU A 155 3.79 12.49 2.97
CA LEU A 155 5.10 13.14 2.81
C LEU A 155 4.98 14.61 2.34
N ARG A 156 3.99 14.92 1.49
CA ARG A 156 3.72 16.28 0.99
C ARG A 156 3.36 17.29 2.09
N ARG A 157 3.00 16.84 3.30
CA ARG A 157 2.81 17.71 4.46
C ARG A 157 4.10 18.40 4.91
N LYS A 158 5.28 17.90 4.52
CA LYS A 158 6.59 18.49 4.86
C LYS A 158 7.51 18.73 3.66
N PHE A 159 7.46 17.89 2.63
CA PHE A 159 8.38 17.96 1.50
C PHE A 159 7.68 18.50 0.25
N ASP A 160 8.24 19.54 -0.35
CA ASP A 160 7.66 20.25 -1.51
C ASP A 160 7.56 19.41 -2.78
N ARG A 161 8.53 18.53 -2.99
CA ARG A 161 8.63 17.65 -4.16
C ARG A 161 8.91 16.24 -3.70
N ILE A 162 8.17 15.31 -4.29
CA ILE A 162 8.34 13.87 -4.08
C ILE A 162 8.69 13.26 -5.43
N LEU A 163 9.63 12.33 -5.46
CA LEU A 163 9.95 11.50 -6.61
C LEU A 163 9.40 10.10 -6.32
N TYR A 164 8.53 9.61 -7.18
CA TYR A 164 8.05 8.23 -7.12
C TYR A 164 8.80 7.39 -8.17
N VAL A 165 9.44 6.32 -7.72
CA VAL A 165 10.16 5.38 -8.58
C VAL A 165 9.48 4.04 -8.44
N ASP A 166 8.98 3.53 -9.56
CA ASP A 166 8.37 2.22 -9.64
C ASP A 166 9.26 1.28 -10.45
N LEU A 167 9.56 0.13 -9.85
CA LEU A 167 10.39 -0.93 -10.42
C LEU A 167 9.62 -2.24 -10.57
N ASP A 168 8.31 -2.23 -10.32
CA ASP A 168 7.45 -3.37 -10.60
C ASP A 168 7.41 -3.65 -12.11
N LEU A 169 7.08 -4.89 -12.45
CA LEU A 169 6.90 -5.32 -13.83
C LEU A 169 5.66 -4.66 -14.45
N THR A 170 4.59 -4.49 -13.67
CA THR A 170 3.32 -3.93 -14.14
C THR A 170 3.32 -2.40 -14.05
N LEU A 171 2.48 -1.76 -14.88
CA LEU A 171 2.44 -0.31 -14.97
C LEU A 171 1.61 0.31 -13.83
N ALA A 172 2.24 1.21 -13.07
CA ALA A 172 1.60 2.04 -12.04
C ALA A 172 0.86 3.27 -12.61
N SER A 173 0.04 3.09 -13.64
CA SER A 173 -0.62 4.18 -14.38
C SER A 173 -1.36 5.15 -13.47
N HIS A 174 -2.03 4.65 -12.43
CA HIS A 174 -2.89 5.47 -11.58
C HIS A 174 -2.14 6.27 -10.53
N VAL A 175 -0.98 5.79 -10.07
CA VAL A 175 -0.09 6.62 -9.25
C VAL A 175 0.39 7.81 -10.09
N TYR A 176 0.76 7.59 -11.35
CA TYR A 176 1.16 8.65 -12.26
C TYR A 176 0.04 9.68 -12.52
N GLU A 177 -1.14 9.23 -12.95
CA GLU A 177 -2.30 10.10 -13.25
C GLU A 177 -2.72 10.95 -12.04
N THR A 178 -2.69 10.35 -10.85
CA THR A 178 -3.00 11.04 -9.59
C THR A 178 -1.94 12.09 -9.26
N LEU A 179 -0.67 11.79 -9.43
CA LEU A 179 0.40 12.70 -9.03
C LEU A 179 0.64 13.84 -10.02
N ASP A 180 0.43 13.59 -11.32
CA ASP A 180 0.55 14.62 -12.37
C ASP A 180 -0.49 15.74 -12.19
N SER A 181 -1.67 15.41 -11.64
CA SER A 181 -2.75 16.37 -11.38
C SER A 181 -2.63 17.14 -10.05
N ILE A 182 -1.79 16.68 -9.11
CA ILE A 182 -1.74 17.21 -7.73
C ILE A 182 -0.34 17.75 -7.36
N THR A 183 0.71 17.36 -8.08
CA THR A 183 2.10 17.61 -7.65
C THR A 183 3.06 17.81 -8.82
N SER A 184 4.12 18.61 -8.62
CA SER A 184 5.32 18.56 -9.44
C SER A 184 6.14 17.31 -9.06
N THR A 185 5.60 16.13 -9.33
CA THR A 185 6.23 14.82 -9.10
C THR A 185 6.76 14.29 -10.42
N ALA A 186 8.07 14.01 -10.47
CA ALA A 186 8.63 13.23 -11.56
C ALA A 186 8.40 11.74 -11.26
N VAL A 187 8.01 10.98 -12.27
CA VAL A 187 7.89 9.51 -12.20
C VAL A 187 8.92 8.92 -13.16
N TYR A 188 9.81 8.08 -12.65
CA TYR A 188 10.78 7.38 -13.49
C TYR A 188 10.25 6.00 -13.88
N LYS A 189 10.37 5.66 -15.17
CA LYS A 189 9.85 4.44 -15.78
C LYS A 189 10.99 3.61 -16.39
N HIS A 190 11.00 2.30 -16.12
CA HIS A 190 11.73 1.32 -16.93
C HIS A 190 10.84 0.12 -17.21
N THR A 191 10.31 0.00 -18.44
CA THR A 191 9.56 -1.19 -18.85
C THR A 191 10.03 -1.64 -20.23
N LYS A 192 10.59 -2.85 -20.29
CA LYS A 192 10.72 -3.65 -21.51
C LYS A 192 9.71 -4.80 -21.40
N TYR A 193 8.54 -4.66 -21.98
CA TYR A 193 7.71 -5.83 -22.26
C TYR A 193 8.23 -6.48 -23.54
N TYR A 194 8.70 -7.72 -23.45
CA TYR A 194 8.70 -8.63 -24.59
C TYR A 194 7.24 -9.05 -24.80
N SER A 195 6.67 -8.76 -25.97
CA SER A 195 5.47 -9.45 -26.42
C SER A 195 5.84 -10.91 -26.58
N ALA A 196 5.28 -11.78 -25.73
CA ALA A 196 5.25 -13.19 -26.04
C ALA A 196 4.12 -13.39 -27.07
N ASP A 197 4.50 -13.39 -28.35
CA ASP A 197 3.68 -14.03 -29.37
C ASP A 197 3.65 -15.53 -29.05
N VAL A 198 2.49 -16.04 -28.63
CA VAL A 198 2.15 -17.47 -28.65
C VAL A 198 0.73 -17.61 -29.20
#